data_AF-A0A3S0D0E0-F1
#
_entry.id   AF-A0A3S0D0E0-F1
#
_cell.length_a   1.000
_cell.length_b   1.000
_cell.length_c   1.000
_cell.angle_alpha   90.00
_cell.angle_beta   90.00
_cell.angle_gamma   90.00
#
_symmetry.space_group_name_H-M   'P 1'
#
loop_
_entity.id
_entity.type
_entity.pdbx_description
1 polymer ?
#
loop_
_entity_poly.entity_id
_entity_poly.type
_entity_poly.pdbx_seq_one_letter_code
_entity_poly.pdbx_strand_id
1 'polypeptide(L)' 'MAYSYYTVNRCHGSSITRNGVVEARSVNTAAGKKSIAEKRKAPWTTFRFHYRVC' A
#
# COMPACT_ATOMS: atom_id res chain seq x y z
N MET A 1 3.88 -2.98 -13.29
CA MET A 1 4.29 -2.21 -12.09
C MET A 1 3.02 -2.00 -11.27
N ALA A 2 3.06 -2.14 -9.94
CA ALA A 2 1.86 -2.05 -9.09
C ALA A 2 1.99 -0.92 -8.06
N TYR A 3 0.94 -0.12 -7.90
CA TYR A 3 0.90 1.08 -7.07
C TYR A 3 -0.37 1.13 -6.23
N SER A 4 -0.22 1.49 -4.95
CA SER A 4 -1.33 1.78 -4.02
C SER A 4 -1.19 3.20 -3.49
N TYR A 5 -2.24 4.00 -3.63
CA TYR A 5 -2.32 5.36 -3.08
C TYR A 5 -3.52 5.46 -2.15
N TYR A 6 -3.31 5.97 -0.94
CA TYR A 6 -4.37 6.19 0.04
C TYR A 6 -4.09 7.47 0.82
N THR A 7 -5.11 8.28 1.06
CA THR A 7 -5.01 9.51 1.86
C THR A 7 -6.22 9.58 2.76
N VAL A 8 -6.02 9.67 4.09
CA VAL A 8 -7.10 9.92 5.06
C VAL A 8 -6.67 10.92 6.12
N ASN A 9 -7.64 11.55 6.78
CA ASN A 9 -7.40 12.50 7.87
C ASN A 9 -7.12 11.81 9.23
N ARG A 10 -6.27 10.78 9.22
CA ARG A 10 -5.73 10.07 10.39
C ARG A 10 -4.46 9.33 9.99
N CYS A 11 -3.68 8.84 10.95
CA CYS A 11 -2.51 8.03 10.66
C CYS A 11 -2.93 6.79 9.85
N HIS A 12 -2.24 6.50 8.76
CA HIS A 12 -2.61 5.38 7.89
C HIS A 12 -1.42 4.82 7.12
N GLY A 13 -1.61 3.68 6.46
CA GLY A 13 -0.62 3.08 5.59
C GLY A 13 -1.24 2.24 4.50
N SER A 14 -0.47 2.01 3.44
CA SER A 14 -0.83 1.20 2.28
C SER A 14 0.01 -0.08 2.26
N SER A 15 -0.53 -1.15 1.71
CA SER A 15 0.24 -2.35 1.42
C SER A 15 -0.29 -3.09 0.20
N ILE A 16 0.61 -3.76 -0.48
CA ILE A 16 0.33 -4.65 -1.60
C ILE A 16 0.55 -6.08 -1.10
N THR A 17 -0.43 -6.95 -1.29
CA THR A 17 -0.29 -8.38 -1.00
C THR A 17 -0.47 -9.21 -2.27
N ARG A 18 0.08 -10.42 -2.26
CA ARG A 18 -0.11 -11.44 -3.29
C ARG A 18 -0.11 -12.81 -2.62
N ASN A 19 -1.08 -13.67 -2.95
CA ASN A 19 -1.20 -15.00 -2.36
C ASN A 19 -1.13 -15.01 -0.81
N GLY A 20 -1.67 -13.97 -0.18
CA GLY A 20 -1.65 -13.81 1.29
C GLY A 20 -0.35 -13.23 1.88
N VAL A 21 0.68 -12.99 1.06
CA VAL A 21 1.97 -12.44 1.50
C VAL A 21 2.05 -10.95 1.19
N VAL A 22 2.61 -10.16 2.11
CA VAL A 22 2.86 -8.73 1.90
C VAL A 22 4.08 -8.54 0.99
N GLU A 23 3.86 -7.95 -0.17
CA GLU A 23 4.88 -7.71 -1.20
C GLU A 23 5.54 -6.33 -1.08
N ALA A 24 4.76 -5.34 -0.62
CA ALA A 24 5.21 -3.98 -0.36
C ALA A 24 4.33 -3.35 0.72
N ARG A 25 4.91 -2.50 1.56
CA ARG A 25 4.20 -1.83 2.65
C ARG A 25 4.76 -0.44 2.85
N SER A 26 3.90 0.55 2.97
CA SER A 26 4.30 1.89 3.39
C SER A 26 4.56 1.93 4.90
N VAL A 27 5.42 2.85 5.31
CA VAL A 27 5.45 3.34 6.69
C VAL A 27 4.10 3.96 7.06
N ASN A 28 3.88 4.17 8.36
CA ASN A 28 2.73 4.94 8.83
C ASN A 28 2.89 6.39 8.36
N THR A 29 1.93 6.83 7.55
CA THR A 29 1.84 8.16 6.97
C THR A 29 0.95 9.03 7.87
N ALA A 30 1.38 10.27 8.11
CA ALA A 30 0.61 11.22 8.90
C ALA A 30 -0.75 11.55 8.24
N ALA A 31 -1.70 12.02 9.06
CA ALA A 31 -3.00 12.47 8.58
C ALA A 31 -2.88 13.49 7.44
N GLY A 32 -3.72 13.33 6.41
CA GLY A 32 -3.77 14.22 5.25
C GLY A 32 -2.60 14.06 4.26
N LYS A 33 -1.57 13.28 4.59
CA LYS A 33 -0.46 12.98 3.67
C LYS A 33 -0.75 11.71 2.87
N LYS A 34 -0.29 11.68 1.62
CA LYS A 34 -0.47 10.52 0.74
C LYS A 34 0.44 9.37 1.18
N SER A 35 -0.16 8.21 1.46
CA SER A 35 0.55 6.96 1.65
C SER A 35 0.81 6.29 0.31
N ILE A 36 2.03 5.73 0.14
CA ILE A 36 2.47 5.11 -1.11
C ILE A 36 3.09 3.75 -0.80
N ALA A 37 2.58 2.70 -1.43
CA ALA A 37 3.24 1.39 -1.50
C ALA A 37 3.41 1.01 -2.98
N GLU A 38 4.64 0.66 -3.36
CA GLU A 38 4.99 0.36 -4.76
C GLU A 38 5.76 -0.96 -4.86
N LYS A 39 5.49 -1.72 -5.92
CA LYS A 39 6.29 -2.89 -6.31
C LYS A 39 6.76 -2.74 -7.75
N ARG A 40 8.07 -2.59 -7.94
CA ARG A 40 8.74 -2.62 -9.25
C ARG A 40 8.90 -4.07 -9.73
N LYS A 41 8.99 -4.27 -11.06
CA LYS A 41 9.10 -5.60 -11.70
C LYS A 41 8.03 -6.58 -11.20
N ALA A 42 6.78 -6.17 -11.40
CA ALA A 42 5.60 -6.90 -11.02
C ALA A 42 4.93 -7.47 -12.30
N PRO A 43 5.43 -8.59 -12.87
CA PRO A 43 4.86 -9.20 -14.08
C PRO A 43 3.54 -9.94 -13.80
N TRP A 44 3.19 -10.08 -12.53
CA TRP A 44 2.01 -10.80 -12.05
C TRP A 44 0.80 -9.85 -11.99
N THR A 45 -0.42 -10.35 -12.17
CA THR A 45 -1.65 -9.52 -12.12
C THR A 45 -2.46 -9.69 -10.84
N THR A 46 -2.09 -10.63 -9.97
CA THR A 46 -2.87 -11.05 -8.78
C THR A 46 -2.53 -10.28 -7.50
N PHE A 47 -2.29 -8.97 -7.61
CA PHE A 47 -2.06 -8.13 -6.44
C PHE A 47 -3.37 -7.72 -5.78
N ARG A 48 -3.37 -7.64 -4.45
CA ARG A 48 -4.43 -7.03 -3.66
C ARG A 48 -3.87 -5.82 -2.93
N PHE A 49 -4.63 -4.74 -2.92
CA PHE A 49 -4.27 -3.49 -2.29
C PHE A 49 -5.03 -3.35 -0.98
N HIS A 50 -4.31 -3.04 0.09
CA HIS A 50 -4.88 -2.92 1.42
C HIS A 50 -4.48 -1.58 2.03
N TYR A 51 -5.40 -1.00 2.79
CA TYR A 51 -5.17 0.18 3.60
C TYR A 51 -5.34 -0.17 5.07
N ARG A 52 -4.50 0.40 5.92
CA ARG A 52 -4.64 0.34 7.37
C ARG A 52 -4.74 1.74 7.93
N VAL A 53 -5.48 1.86 9.01
CA VAL A 53 -5.48 3.03 9.88
C VAL A 53 -4.62 2.65 11.09
N CYS A 54 -3.76 3.57 11.54
CA CYS A 54 -3.26 3.54 12.90
C CYS A 54 -4.39 4.15 13.76
#